data_AF-A0AAV4ZMQ5-F1
#
_entry.id   AF-A0AAV4ZMQ5-F1
#
_cell.length_a   1.000
_cell.length_b   1.000
_cell.length_c   1.000
_cell.angle_alpha   90.00
_cell.angle_beta   90.00
_cell.angle_gamma   90.00
#
_symmetry.space_group_name_H-M   'P 1'
#
loop_
_entity.id
_entity.type
_entity.pdbx_description
1 polymer ?
#
loop_
_entity_poly.entity_id
_entity_poly.type
_entity_poly.pdbx_seq_one_letter_code
_entity_poly.pdbx_strand_id
1 'polypeptide(L)'
;MTPSEKMSRDKFFDWCGRRGLTMPGQISVVLGVSPQTVRNWRKEDGEVKYWVSLACDGYDACVEANLGPVPQIPRMSVESFNNWKQRCQLSTDDEVADVFRLTKQAIHNWINKGHFPEWLMLACLGFEWRLRRREAEEAAAAATAPETAGTAAPTGPVPSIEADQP
;
A
#
# COMPACT_ATOMS: atom_id res chain seq x y z
N MET A 1 0.65 -1.91 14.72
CA MET A 1 0.23 -1.71 13.31
C MET A 1 -0.32 -3.03 12.77
N THR A 2 -1.61 -3.14 12.51
CA THR A 2 -2.17 -4.19 11.64
C THR A 2 -3.28 -3.56 10.81
N PRO A 3 -3.23 -3.77 9.49
CA PRO A 3 -4.32 -4.53 8.89
C PRO A 3 -3.77 -5.82 8.29
N SER A 4 -4.35 -6.92 8.75
CA SER A 4 -4.18 -8.24 8.15
C SER A 4 -5.01 -8.31 6.87
N GLU A 5 -4.45 -7.91 5.74
CA GLU A 5 -4.89 -8.46 4.46
C GLU A 5 -3.91 -9.52 4.01
N LYS A 6 -4.03 -10.67 4.69
CA LYS A 6 -3.49 -11.92 4.19
C LYS A 6 -4.32 -12.33 2.98
N MET A 7 -3.68 -12.47 1.83
CA MET A 7 -4.34 -12.97 0.63
C MET A 7 -4.29 -14.50 0.66
N SER A 8 -5.44 -15.13 0.88
CA SER A 8 -5.58 -16.57 0.71
C SER A 8 -5.37 -16.95 -0.75
N ARG A 9 -4.93 -18.18 -1.01
CA ARG A 9 -4.85 -18.76 -2.36
C ARG A 9 -6.12 -18.52 -3.18
N ASP A 10 -7.29 -18.82 -2.62
CA ASP A 10 -8.55 -18.78 -3.38
C ASP A 10 -8.90 -17.34 -3.79
N LYS A 11 -8.76 -16.39 -2.86
CA LYS A 11 -8.87 -14.95 -3.17
C LYS A 11 -7.88 -14.50 -4.26
N PHE A 12 -6.65 -15.02 -4.24
CA PHE A 12 -5.66 -14.71 -5.27
C PHE A 12 -6.10 -15.21 -6.66
N PHE A 13 -6.50 -16.47 -6.78
CA PHE A 13 -6.93 -16.99 -8.08
C PHE A 13 -8.30 -16.44 -8.54
N ASP A 14 -9.18 -16.09 -7.61
CA ASP A 14 -10.40 -15.33 -7.93
C ASP A 14 -10.06 -13.93 -8.50
N TRP A 15 -9.14 -13.21 -7.84
CA TRP A 15 -8.62 -11.94 -8.35
C TRP A 15 -8.04 -12.13 -9.76
N CYS A 16 -7.20 -13.15 -9.99
CA CYS A 16 -6.66 -13.45 -11.32
C CYS A 16 -7.78 -13.69 -12.35
N GLY A 17 -8.81 -14.47 -11.99
CA GLY A 17 -9.96 -14.75 -12.85
C GLY A 17 -10.69 -13.48 -13.29
N ARG A 18 -10.94 -12.56 -12.34
CA ARG A 18 -11.58 -11.26 -12.64
C ARG A 18 -10.77 -10.36 -13.57
N ARG A 19 -9.43 -10.55 -13.64
CA ARG A 19 -8.53 -9.83 -14.56
C ARG A 19 -8.25 -10.61 -15.86
N GLY A 20 -8.92 -11.75 -16.08
CA GLY A 20 -8.67 -12.60 -17.25
C GLY A 20 -7.31 -13.32 -17.23
N LEU A 21 -6.62 -13.37 -16.08
CA LEU A 21 -5.35 -14.05 -15.90
C LEU A 21 -5.60 -15.53 -15.56
N THR A 22 -6.12 -16.28 -16.53
CA THR A 22 -6.55 -17.67 -16.30
C THR A 22 -5.41 -18.68 -16.42
N MET A 23 -4.40 -18.38 -17.24
CA MET A 23 -3.28 -19.27 -17.52
C MET A 23 -2.08 -18.99 -16.61
N PRO A 24 -1.38 -20.02 -16.06
CA PRO A 24 -0.19 -19.81 -15.24
C PRO A 24 0.91 -18.99 -15.91
N GLY A 25 1.02 -19.05 -17.25
CA GLY A 25 1.96 -18.23 -18.02
C GLY A 25 1.65 -16.73 -17.96
N GLN A 26 0.37 -16.35 -18.00
CA GLN A 26 -0.03 -14.94 -17.89
C GLN A 26 0.26 -14.39 -16.50
N ILE A 27 -0.10 -15.15 -15.46
CA ILE A 27 0.16 -14.80 -14.06
C ILE A 27 1.67 -14.67 -13.81
N SER A 28 2.44 -15.61 -14.37
CA SER A 28 3.91 -15.63 -14.29
C SER A 28 4.53 -14.36 -14.87
N VAL A 29 4.06 -13.91 -16.04
CA VAL A 29 4.55 -12.67 -16.67
C VAL A 29 4.20 -11.45 -15.84
N VAL A 30 2.96 -11.34 -15.37
CA VAL A 30 2.51 -10.19 -14.58
C VAL A 30 3.26 -10.09 -13.25
N LEU A 31 3.41 -11.22 -12.56
CA LEU A 31 4.05 -11.25 -11.24
C LEU A 31 5.55 -11.50 -11.27
N GLY A 32 6.20 -11.63 -12.43
CA GLY A 32 7.65 -11.88 -12.49
C GLY A 32 8.09 -13.11 -11.69
N VAL A 33 7.32 -14.20 -11.75
CA VAL A 33 7.63 -15.49 -11.09
C VAL A 33 7.57 -16.61 -12.11
N SER A 34 8.16 -17.77 -11.79
CA SER A 34 8.09 -18.91 -12.72
C SER A 34 6.65 -19.47 -12.83
N PRO A 35 6.24 -20.00 -14.01
CA PRO A 35 4.96 -20.69 -14.14
C PRO A 35 4.82 -21.87 -13.18
N GLN A 36 5.93 -22.52 -12.82
CA GLN A 36 5.94 -23.62 -11.85
C GLN A 36 5.60 -23.13 -10.45
N THR A 37 6.06 -21.95 -10.05
CA THR A 37 5.68 -21.31 -8.77
C THR A 37 4.16 -21.10 -8.71
N VAL A 38 3.56 -20.59 -9.79
CA VAL A 38 2.10 -20.41 -9.87
C VAL A 38 1.36 -21.74 -9.77
N ARG A 39 1.85 -22.80 -10.43
CA ARG A 39 1.27 -24.15 -10.33
C ARG A 39 1.38 -24.72 -8.91
N ASN A 40 2.48 -24.48 -8.21
CA ASN A 40 2.65 -24.92 -6.83
C ASN A 40 1.64 -24.23 -5.91
N TRP A 41 1.45 -22.90 -6.06
CA TRP A 41 0.42 -22.17 -5.30
C TRP A 41 -1.00 -22.68 -5.54
N ARG A 42 -1.31 -23.22 -6.73
CA ARG A 42 -2.62 -23.85 -6.97
C ARG A 42 -2.82 -25.14 -6.18
N LYS A 43 -1.74 -25.86 -5.85
CA LYS A 43 -1.78 -27.16 -5.16
C LYS A 43 -1.69 -27.03 -3.65
N GLU A 44 -0.95 -26.04 -3.18
CA GLU A 44 -0.77 -25.78 -1.75
C GLU A 44 -2.02 -25.10 -1.20
N ASP A 45 -2.64 -25.67 -0.16
CA ASP A 45 -3.66 -24.95 0.61
C ASP A 45 -2.98 -23.91 1.52
N GLY A 46 -3.59 -22.72 1.63
CA GLY A 46 -3.13 -21.67 2.54
C GLY A 46 -3.01 -20.28 1.92
N GLU A 47 -2.06 -19.52 2.44
CA GLU A 47 -1.83 -18.11 2.09
C GLU A 47 -0.71 -17.98 1.05
N VAL A 48 -0.91 -17.12 0.04
CA VAL A 48 0.21 -16.71 -0.80
C VAL A 48 1.11 -15.74 -0.05
N LYS A 49 2.36 -15.60 -0.49
CA LYS A 49 3.31 -14.65 0.13
C LYS A 49 2.71 -13.24 0.15
N TYR A 50 2.93 -12.50 1.23
CA TYR A 50 2.30 -11.19 1.42
C TYR A 50 2.55 -10.20 0.28
N TRP A 51 3.76 -10.18 -0.28
CA TRP A 51 4.10 -9.32 -1.43
C TRP A 51 3.20 -9.57 -2.65
N VAL A 52 2.60 -10.76 -2.80
CA VAL A 52 1.67 -11.07 -3.89
C VAL A 52 0.44 -10.17 -3.80
N SER A 53 -0.07 -9.92 -2.58
CA SER A 53 -1.19 -9.01 -2.37
C SER A 53 -0.84 -7.58 -2.78
N LEU A 54 0.36 -7.11 -2.42
CA LEU A 54 0.85 -5.80 -2.86
C LEU A 54 1.01 -5.74 -4.38
N ALA A 55 1.51 -6.81 -5.00
CA ALA A 55 1.66 -6.86 -6.45
C ALA A 55 0.30 -6.83 -7.17
N CYS A 56 -0.72 -7.50 -6.63
CA CYS A 56 -2.09 -7.41 -7.14
C CYS A 56 -2.63 -5.98 -7.09
N ASP A 57 -2.44 -5.27 -5.97
CA ASP A 57 -2.87 -3.87 -5.85
C ASP A 57 -2.10 -2.95 -6.78
N GLY A 58 -0.79 -3.19 -6.97
CA GLY A 58 0.01 -2.45 -7.93
C GLY A 58 -0.48 -2.65 -9.36
N TYR A 59 -0.96 -3.86 -9.68
CA TYR A 59 -1.48 -4.17 -11.01
C TYR A 59 -2.81 -3.44 -11.22
N ASP A 60 -3.69 -3.49 -10.22
CA ASP A 60 -4.96 -2.76 -10.24
C ASP A 60 -4.73 -1.25 -10.39
N ALA A 61 -3.75 -0.68 -9.66
CA ALA A 61 -3.37 0.72 -9.80
C ALA A 61 -2.88 1.08 -11.21
N CYS A 62 -2.10 0.20 -11.85
CA CYS A 62 -1.65 0.41 -13.22
C CYS A 62 -2.81 0.34 -14.23
N VAL A 63 -3.75 -0.57 -14.03
CA VAL A 63 -4.95 -0.70 -14.86
C VAL A 63 -5.86 0.53 -14.69
N GLU A 64 -6.09 0.98 -13.45
CA GLU A 64 -6.85 2.21 -13.16
C GLU A 64 -6.23 3.46 -13.80
N ALA A 65 -4.89 3.52 -13.85
CA ALA A 65 -4.15 4.60 -14.50
C ALA A 65 -4.12 4.50 -16.03
N ASN A 66 -4.83 3.54 -16.64
CA ASN A 66 -4.87 3.29 -18.10
C ASN A 66 -3.49 3.02 -18.72
N LEU A 67 -2.56 2.40 -17.97
CA LEU A 67 -1.23 2.02 -18.49
C LEU A 67 -1.24 0.74 -19.37
N GLY A 68 -2.42 0.26 -19.74
CA GLY A 68 -2.65 -0.93 -20.56
C GLY A 68 -2.91 -2.21 -19.75
N PRO A 69 -3.35 -3.29 -20.41
CA PRO A 69 -3.76 -4.54 -19.76
C PRO A 69 -2.59 -5.37 -19.21
N VAL A 70 -1.38 -5.14 -19.71
CA VAL A 70 -0.14 -5.69 -19.16
C VAL A 70 0.82 -4.52 -19.00
N PRO A 71 0.87 -3.88 -17.82
CA PRO A 71 1.76 -2.75 -17.63
C PRO A 71 3.21 -3.22 -17.85
N GLN A 72 3.92 -2.55 -18.73
CA GLN A 72 5.35 -2.77 -18.97
C GLN A 72 6.11 -2.15 -17.81
N ILE A 73 6.17 -2.86 -16.70
CA ILE A 73 6.80 -2.37 -15.49
C ILE A 73 8.30 -2.62 -15.58
N PRO A 74 9.14 -1.56 -15.52
CA PRO A 74 10.57 -1.74 -15.56
C PRO A 74 11.04 -2.54 -14.35
N ARG A 75 12.11 -3.30 -14.53
CA ARG A 75 12.79 -3.95 -13.40
C ARG A 75 13.26 -2.91 -12.40
N MET A 76 13.19 -3.25 -11.12
CA MET A 76 13.67 -2.39 -10.05
C MET A 76 15.19 -2.19 -10.17
N SER A 77 15.61 -0.93 -10.08
CA SER A 77 17.01 -0.52 -9.94
C SER A 77 17.28 0.00 -8.52
N VAL A 78 18.55 0.09 -8.12
CA VAL A 78 18.93 0.65 -6.80
C VAL A 78 18.42 2.08 -6.65
N GLU A 79 18.56 2.89 -7.70
CA GLU A 79 18.06 4.27 -7.74
C GLU A 79 16.55 4.32 -7.56
N SER A 80 15.80 3.54 -8.34
CA SER A 80 14.33 3.50 -8.26
C SER A 80 13.85 3.03 -6.89
N PHE A 81 14.55 2.06 -6.30
CA PHE A 81 14.24 1.52 -4.99
C PHE A 81 14.49 2.55 -3.88
N ASN A 82 15.60 3.29 -3.94
CA ASN A 82 15.89 4.36 -2.99
C ASN A 82 14.89 5.51 -3.12
N ASN A 83 14.52 5.89 -4.34
CA ASN A 83 13.48 6.89 -4.58
C ASN A 83 12.12 6.43 -4.00
N TRP A 84 11.77 5.16 -4.19
CA TRP A 84 10.57 4.57 -3.58
C TRP A 84 10.61 4.61 -2.04
N LYS A 85 11.74 4.22 -1.42
CA LYS A 85 11.94 4.30 0.03
C LYS A 85 11.71 5.73 0.53
N GLN A 86 12.29 6.72 -0.14
CA GLN A 86 12.13 8.13 0.21
C GLN A 86 10.68 8.60 0.10
N ARG A 87 9.98 8.29 -1.00
CA ARG A 87 8.56 8.64 -1.18
C ARG A 87 7.68 8.03 -0.10
N CYS A 88 7.98 6.80 0.30
CA CYS A 88 7.26 6.07 1.33
C CYS A 88 7.74 6.40 2.76
N GLN A 89 8.70 7.32 2.91
CA GLN A 89 9.30 7.71 4.20
C GLN A 89 9.91 6.52 4.98
N LEU A 90 10.42 5.51 4.26
CA LEU A 90 11.10 4.34 4.83
C LEU A 90 12.60 4.62 4.94
N SER A 91 13.09 4.77 6.16
CA SER A 91 14.47 5.20 6.43
C SER A 91 15.43 4.03 6.58
N THR A 92 14.93 2.86 6.98
CA THR A 92 15.75 1.69 7.33
C THR A 92 15.41 0.47 6.47
N ASP A 93 16.37 -0.44 6.33
CA ASP A 93 16.12 -1.72 5.65
C ASP A 93 15.19 -2.63 6.46
N ASP A 94 15.08 -2.41 7.78
CA ASP A 94 14.15 -3.14 8.65
C ASP A 94 12.70 -2.72 8.35
N GLU A 95 12.41 -1.42 8.22
CA GLU A 95 11.09 -0.93 7.81
C GLU A 95 10.69 -1.46 6.44
N VAL A 96 11.63 -1.54 5.50
CA VAL A 96 11.37 -2.13 4.18
C VAL A 96 11.12 -3.64 4.27
N ALA A 97 11.87 -4.34 5.12
CA ALA A 97 11.65 -5.76 5.37
C ALA A 97 10.26 -6.02 5.94
N ASP A 98 9.79 -5.15 6.84
CA ASP A 98 8.46 -5.21 7.43
C ASP A 98 7.35 -5.00 6.38
N VAL A 99 7.53 -4.07 5.44
CA VAL A 99 6.59 -3.83 4.33
C VAL A 99 6.35 -5.11 3.52
N PHE A 100 7.41 -5.85 3.18
CA PHE A 100 7.28 -7.07 2.37
C PHE A 100 7.13 -8.35 3.20
N ARG A 101 7.22 -8.25 4.53
CA ARG A 101 7.31 -9.39 5.47
C ARG A 101 8.43 -10.35 5.10
N LEU A 102 9.59 -9.78 4.80
CA LEU A 102 10.81 -10.51 4.48
C LEU A 102 11.83 -10.26 5.58
N THR A 103 12.99 -10.92 5.50
CA THR A 103 14.08 -10.66 6.42
C THR A 103 14.88 -9.45 5.95
N LYS A 104 15.43 -8.67 6.89
CA LYS A 104 16.40 -7.60 6.60
C LYS A 104 17.53 -8.08 5.69
N GLN A 105 18.03 -9.29 5.92
CA GLN A 105 19.09 -9.89 5.12
C GLN A 105 18.69 -10.05 3.64
N ALA A 106 17.42 -10.36 3.35
CA ALA A 106 16.94 -10.44 1.97
C ALA A 106 17.02 -9.08 1.29
N ILE A 107 16.56 -8.01 1.97
CA ILE A 107 16.63 -6.64 1.48
C ILE A 107 18.08 -6.22 1.25
N HIS A 108 18.94 -6.44 2.24
CA HIS A 108 20.36 -6.12 2.18
C HIS A 108 21.07 -6.84 1.02
N ASN A 109 20.72 -8.12 0.78
CA ASN A 109 21.26 -8.88 -0.35
C ASN A 109 20.84 -8.32 -1.71
N TRP A 110 19.62 -7.78 -1.84
CA TRP A 110 19.17 -7.16 -3.10
C TRP A 110 19.98 -5.90 -3.40
N ILE A 111 20.11 -5.04 -2.40
CA ILE A 111 20.82 -3.76 -2.51
C ILE A 111 22.29 -4.00 -2.84
N ASN A 112 22.99 -4.84 -2.06
CA ASN A 112 24.42 -5.10 -2.25
C ASN A 112 24.75 -5.76 -3.58
N LYS A 113 23.88 -6.64 -4.08
CA LYS A 113 24.09 -7.33 -5.36
C LYS A 113 23.55 -6.52 -6.55
N GLY A 114 22.81 -5.44 -6.30
CA GLY A 114 22.06 -4.71 -7.32
C GLY A 114 21.05 -5.58 -8.08
N HIS A 115 20.61 -6.70 -7.48
CA HIS A 115 19.75 -7.69 -8.13
C HIS A 115 18.44 -7.83 -7.36
N PHE A 116 17.39 -7.28 -7.94
CA PHE A 116 16.06 -7.23 -7.35
C PHE A 116 15.14 -8.29 -7.94
N PRO A 117 14.18 -8.81 -7.16
CA PRO A 117 13.12 -9.65 -7.71
C PRO A 117 12.28 -8.89 -8.74
N GLU A 118 11.84 -9.58 -9.80
CA GLU A 118 11.05 -8.96 -10.87
C GLU A 118 9.70 -8.41 -10.37
N TRP A 119 9.09 -9.07 -9.38
CA TRP A 119 7.85 -8.62 -8.76
C TRP A 119 7.96 -7.34 -7.94
N LEU A 120 9.18 -6.92 -7.57
CA LEU A 120 9.38 -5.90 -6.53
C LEU A 120 8.79 -4.54 -6.94
N MET A 121 8.99 -4.12 -8.18
CA MET A 121 8.47 -2.85 -8.67
C MET A 121 6.94 -2.79 -8.58
N LEU A 122 6.29 -3.87 -9.00
CA LEU A 122 4.83 -3.98 -8.94
C LEU A 122 4.33 -3.95 -7.49
N ALA A 123 5.00 -4.65 -6.57
CA ALA A 123 4.64 -4.61 -5.16
C ALA A 123 4.88 -3.23 -4.50
N CYS A 124 5.95 -2.53 -4.88
CA CYS A 124 6.20 -1.15 -4.45
C CYS A 124 5.07 -0.21 -4.87
N LEU A 125 4.58 -0.33 -6.11
CA LEU A 125 3.44 0.45 -6.61
C LEU A 125 2.15 0.17 -5.83
N GLY A 126 1.89 -1.10 -5.50
CA GLY A 126 0.72 -1.45 -4.69
C GLY A 126 0.80 -0.94 -3.27
N PHE A 127 1.98 -0.92 -2.66
CA PHE A 127 2.19 -0.29 -1.36
C PHE A 127 1.89 1.22 -1.40
N GLU A 128 2.42 1.93 -2.41
CA GLU A 128 2.11 3.36 -2.61
C GLU A 128 0.62 3.61 -2.85
N TRP A 129 -0.05 2.71 -3.58
CA TRP A 129 -1.50 2.81 -3.81
C TRP A 129 -2.29 2.64 -2.52
N ARG A 130 -1.94 1.66 -1.67
CA ARG A 130 -2.56 1.50 -0.34
C ARG A 130 -2.35 2.72 0.56
N LEU A 131 -1.14 3.29 0.54
CA LEU A 131 -0.83 4.48 1.34
C LEU A 131 -1.73 5.66 0.92
N ARG A 132 -1.81 5.95 -0.38
CA ARG A 132 -2.66 7.01 -0.93
C ARG A 132 -4.15 6.80 -0.62
N ARG A 133 -4.64 5.56 -0.69
CA ARG A 133 -6.02 5.25 -0.31
C ARG A 133 -6.29 5.55 1.15
N ARG A 134 -5.37 5.15 2.03
CA ARG A 134 -5.50 5.41 3.47
C ARG A 134 -5.50 6.90 3.77
N GLU A 135 -4.57 7.65 3.18
CA GLU A 135 -4.52 9.11 3.32
C GLU A 135 -5.81 9.76 2.81
N ALA A 136 -6.36 9.29 1.69
CA ALA A 136 -7.63 9.79 1.16
C ALA A 136 -8.83 9.43 2.06
N GLU A 137 -8.86 8.23 2.63
CA GLU A 137 -9.88 7.78 3.59
C GLU A 137 -9.82 8.60 4.90
N GLU A 138 -8.62 8.85 5.42
CA GLU A 138 -8.40 9.69 6.61
C GLU A 138 -8.77 11.16 6.35
N ALA A 139 -8.41 11.71 5.18
CA ALA A 139 -8.81 13.05 4.78
C ALA A 139 -10.33 13.18 4.58
N ALA A 140 -10.98 12.18 3.98
CA ALA A 140 -12.43 12.13 3.83
C ALA A 140 -13.11 12.05 5.20
N ALA A 141 -12.61 11.21 6.11
CA ALA A 141 -13.11 11.10 7.47
C ALA A 141 -12.99 12.43 8.23
N ALA A 142 -11.84 13.11 8.13
CA ALA A 142 -11.62 14.43 8.73
C ALA A 142 -12.55 15.51 8.17
N ALA A 143 -12.86 15.47 6.86
CA ALA A 143 -13.80 16.39 6.22
C ALA A 143 -15.26 16.16 6.63
N THR A 144 -15.62 14.93 7.02
CA THR A 144 -16.98 14.58 7.51
C THR A 144 -17.14 14.67 9.03
N ALA A 145 -16.09 14.99 9.78
CA ALA A 145 -16.19 15.19 11.22
C ALA A 145 -16.97 16.49 11.50
N PRO A 146 -18.13 16.44 12.19
CA PRO A 146 -18.87 17.64 12.55
C PRO A 146 -17.99 18.50 13.45
N GLU A 147 -17.90 19.77 13.12
CA GLU A 147 -17.22 20.82 13.86
C GLU A 147 -17.88 20.99 15.25
N THR A 148 -17.57 20.10 16.18
CA THR A 148 -17.97 20.27 17.58
C THR A 148 -17.07 21.30 18.24
N ALA A 149 -17.69 22.46 18.45
CA ALA A 149 -17.47 23.43 19.52
C ALA A 149 -16.60 24.66 19.21
N GLY A 150 -17.22 25.84 19.34
CA GLY A 150 -16.47 27.08 19.54
C GLY A 150 -17.20 28.42 19.58
N THR A 151 -18.55 28.52 19.64
CA THR A 151 -19.20 29.82 19.96
C THR A 151 -19.20 30.04 21.46
N ALA A 152 -18.06 30.40 22.03
CA ALA A 152 -18.00 31.04 23.34
C ALA A 152 -18.30 32.53 23.16
N ALA A 153 -19.52 32.93 23.51
CA ALA A 153 -19.91 34.35 23.58
C ALA A 153 -19.08 35.06 24.67
N PRO A 154 -18.54 36.27 24.41
CA PRO A 154 -17.86 37.03 25.45
C PRO A 154 -18.88 37.63 26.41
N THR A 155 -19.00 37.07 27.61
CA THR A 155 -19.65 37.73 28.75
C THR A 155 -18.76 38.89 29.20
N GLY A 156 -19.09 40.10 28.76
CA GLY A 156 -18.47 41.34 29.26
C GLY A 156 -18.88 41.63 30.71
N PRO A 157 -18.02 42.26 31.52
CA PRO A 157 -18.38 42.67 32.88
C PRO A 157 -19.21 43.95 32.83
N VAL A 158 -20.42 43.91 33.38
CA VAL A 158 -21.25 45.11 33.63
C VAL A 158 -20.83 45.70 34.98
N PRO A 159 -20.40 46.98 35.07
CA PRO A 159 -20.18 47.63 36.35
C PRO A 159 -21.51 48.06 36.98
N SER A 160 -21.74 47.62 38.22
CA SER A 160 -22.84 48.09 39.07
C SER A 160 -22.62 49.55 39.45
N ILE A 161 -23.55 50.43 39.06
CA ILE A 161 -23.62 51.80 39.55
C ILE A 161 -24.58 51.78 40.75
N GLU A 162 -24.01 51.95 41.94
CA GLU A 162 -24.72 52.18 43.18
C GLU A 162 -25.23 53.63 43.17
N ALA A 163 -26.55 53.81 43.13
CA ALA A 163 -27.20 55.10 43.21
C ALA A 163 -27.45 55.43 44.69
N ASP A 164 -26.58 56.26 45.25
CA ASP A 164 -26.75 56.96 46.51
C ASP A 164 -27.88 58.00 46.32
N GLN A 165 -28.89 57.99 47.19
CA GLN A 165 -29.88 59.06 47.31
C GLN A 165 -29.87 59.63 48.73
N PRO A 166 -30.14 60.95 48.87
CA PRO A 166 -29.78 61.77 50.03
C PRO A 166 -30.60 61.56 51.29
#